data_AF-A0A2L2TQ80-F1
#
_entry.id   AF-A0A2L2TQ80-F1
#
_cell.length_a   1.000
_cell.length_b   1.000
_cell.length_c   1.000
_cell.angle_alpha   90.00
_cell.angle_beta   90.00
_cell.angle_gamma   90.00
#
_symmetry.space_group_name_H-M   'P 1'
#
loop_
_entity.id
_entity.type
_entity.pdbx_description
1 polymer ?
#
loop_
_entity_poly.entity_id
_entity_poly.type
_entity_poly.pdbx_seq_one_letter_code
_entity_poly.pdbx_strand_id
1 'polypeptide(L)'
;MMQNIIPQVPSHFTKVFYIPKHNENVSNFAVYDISEQYSDKIGKLPMGSEDYKVELCILPKPNGEHVGDNARFLVDVGSDNTSMSVRERTLGQDPVEAQVFRSLPKPQNDEYFVHTHTGSTSARSSGRLAFPLPEKHMKKEIIRYPYLAFTDDIFSNNHAEHSQYEWQVHPDEKGALRYELVNFEEKSSEDRDHSILAIYHHHGFENDLPTSHSHGVLLLPSTSTSEFDISVLSSLLAILSAVRQQARLKKRSRIRCLMGCI
;
A
#
# COMPACT_ATOMS: atom_id res chain seq x y z
N MET A 1 12.81 9.26 23.90
CA MET A 1 12.37 8.16 23.04
C MET A 1 13.43 7.96 21.97
N MET A 2 13.97 6.75 21.86
CA MET A 2 14.96 6.40 20.83
C MET A 2 14.28 6.52 19.46
N GLN A 3 14.93 7.27 18.58
CA GLN A 3 14.44 7.65 17.27
C GLN A 3 14.86 6.55 16.30
N ASN A 4 13.92 5.71 15.85
CA ASN A 4 14.22 4.65 14.88
C ASN A 4 14.30 5.24 13.47
N ILE A 5 15.40 5.95 13.19
CA ILE A 5 15.80 6.26 11.83
C ILE A 5 16.39 4.98 11.26
N ILE A 6 15.80 4.45 10.18
CA ILE A 6 16.44 3.35 9.47
C ILE A 6 17.57 3.97 8.63
N PRO A 7 18.83 3.53 8.86
CA PRO A 7 20.00 4.22 8.32
C PRO A 7 19.95 4.32 6.80
N GLN A 8 19.42 3.29 6.11
CA GLN A 8 19.17 3.25 4.67
C GLN A 8 18.03 2.27 4.36
N VAL A 9 17.34 2.48 3.22
CA VAL A 9 16.45 1.46 2.65
C VAL A 9 17.25 0.15 2.46
N PRO A 10 16.69 -1.04 2.76
CA PRO A 10 17.38 -2.31 2.52
C PRO A 10 17.93 -2.37 1.09
N SER A 11 19.20 -2.72 0.93
CA SER A 11 19.93 -2.55 -0.34
C SER A 11 19.36 -3.33 -1.53
N HIS A 12 18.59 -4.38 -1.26
CA HIS A 12 17.93 -5.21 -2.27
C HIS A 12 16.60 -4.62 -2.77
N PHE A 13 16.07 -3.59 -2.11
CA PHE A 13 14.86 -2.86 -2.49
C PHE A 13 15.18 -1.75 -3.48
N THR A 14 15.34 -2.11 -4.74
CA THR A 14 15.69 -1.16 -5.81
C THR A 14 14.57 -0.92 -6.82
N LYS A 15 13.54 -1.79 -6.84
CA LYS A 15 12.36 -1.58 -7.68
C LYS A 15 11.40 -0.65 -6.96
N VAL A 16 10.99 0.44 -7.59
CA VAL A 16 10.15 1.48 -6.97
C VAL A 16 8.99 1.87 -7.86
N PHE A 17 7.78 1.71 -7.33
CA PHE A 17 6.54 2.10 -7.98
C PHE A 17 5.95 3.37 -7.37
N TYR A 18 5.75 4.39 -8.19
CA TYR A 18 5.00 5.58 -7.83
C TYR A 18 3.51 5.37 -8.00
N ILE A 19 2.76 5.62 -6.92
CA ILE A 19 1.31 5.54 -6.86
C ILE A 19 0.76 6.97 -6.80
N PRO A 20 0.11 7.47 -7.86
CA PRO A 20 -0.44 8.82 -7.89
C PRO A 20 -1.49 9.05 -6.81
N LYS A 21 -1.72 10.34 -6.53
CA LYS A 21 -2.81 10.78 -5.67
C LYS A 21 -4.16 10.31 -6.19
N HIS A 22 -4.80 9.42 -5.45
CA HIS A 22 -6.12 8.89 -5.79
C HIS A 22 -7.02 8.77 -4.56
N ASN A 23 -8.32 8.81 -4.82
CA ASN A 23 -9.39 8.57 -3.86
C ASN A 23 -10.59 7.99 -4.62
N GLU A 24 -11.73 7.89 -3.95
CA GLU A 24 -12.99 7.41 -4.54
C GLU A 24 -13.52 8.18 -5.76
N ASN A 25 -13.03 9.39 -6.01
CA ASN A 25 -13.49 10.20 -7.15
C ASN A 25 -12.66 9.92 -8.40
N VAL A 26 -11.59 9.13 -8.27
CA VAL A 26 -10.72 8.74 -9.36
C VAL A 26 -11.17 7.38 -9.86
N SER A 27 -11.67 7.32 -11.10
CA SER A 27 -12.15 6.09 -11.73
C SER A 27 -11.02 5.18 -12.20
N ASN A 28 -9.87 5.76 -12.54
CA ASN A 28 -8.68 5.01 -12.95
C ASN A 28 -7.42 5.83 -12.70
N PHE A 29 -6.30 5.13 -12.53
CA PHE A 29 -4.97 5.72 -12.47
C PHE A 29 -3.91 4.71 -12.91
N ALA A 30 -2.77 5.20 -13.36
CA ALA A 30 -1.60 4.39 -13.67
C ALA A 30 -0.60 4.40 -12.51
N VAL A 31 0.07 3.26 -12.28
CA VAL A 31 1.20 3.13 -11.38
C VAL A 31 2.46 3.09 -12.23
N TYR A 32 3.47 3.87 -11.86
CA TYR A 32 4.64 4.10 -12.68
C TYR A 32 5.89 3.52 -12.04
N ASP A 33 6.76 2.92 -12.84
CA ASP A 33 8.10 2.56 -12.40
C ASP A 33 8.99 3.81 -12.39
N ILE A 34 9.51 4.14 -11.21
CA ILE A 34 10.42 5.26 -10.97
C ILE A 34 11.76 4.81 -10.37
N SER A 35 12.13 3.54 -10.55
CA SER A 35 13.29 2.91 -9.90
C SER A 35 14.59 3.68 -10.15
N GLU A 36 14.82 4.10 -11.40
CA GLU A 36 16.00 4.88 -11.79
C GLU A 36 16.05 6.23 -11.05
N GLN A 37 15.00 7.04 -11.17
CA GLN A 37 14.98 8.38 -10.58
C GLN A 37 15.03 8.33 -9.04
N TYR A 38 14.43 7.30 -8.44
CA TYR A 38 14.48 7.08 -7.02
C TYR A 38 15.89 6.70 -6.54
N SER A 39 16.54 5.74 -7.21
CA SER A 39 17.89 5.27 -6.82
C SER A 39 18.95 6.37 -6.90
N ASP A 40 18.82 7.26 -7.88
CA ASP A 40 19.78 8.34 -8.11
C ASP A 40 19.76 9.39 -7.01
N LYS A 41 18.55 9.80 -6.58
CA LYS A 41 18.32 10.96 -5.70
C LYS A 41 17.92 10.61 -4.27
N ILE A 42 17.08 9.60 -4.09
CA ILE A 42 16.40 9.31 -2.82
C ILE A 42 16.99 8.09 -2.11
N GLY A 43 17.34 7.04 -2.87
CA GLY A 43 17.78 5.74 -2.32
C GLY A 43 19.03 5.80 -1.44
N LYS A 44 19.79 6.91 -1.49
CA LYS A 44 21.00 7.14 -0.69
C LYS A 44 20.72 7.83 0.65
N LEU A 45 19.52 8.35 0.83
CA LEU A 45 19.13 9.13 2.01
C LEU A 45 18.59 8.20 3.10
N PRO A 46 18.83 8.52 4.40
CA PRO A 46 18.26 7.75 5.49
C PRO A 46 16.74 7.75 5.44
N MET A 47 16.15 6.56 5.47
CA MET A 47 14.72 6.40 5.33
C MET A 47 13.98 7.07 6.49
N GLY A 48 12.98 7.90 6.17
CA GLY A 48 12.25 8.71 7.16
C GLY A 48 12.92 10.03 7.57
N SER A 49 14.16 10.29 7.13
CA SER A 49 14.78 11.61 7.35
C SER A 49 14.00 12.73 6.65
N GLU A 50 14.17 13.97 7.13
CA GLU A 50 13.55 15.13 6.48
C GLU A 50 14.08 15.31 5.04
N ASP A 51 15.37 15.08 4.80
CA ASP A 51 15.95 15.13 3.46
C ASP A 51 15.32 14.08 2.54
N TYR A 52 15.13 12.85 3.03
CA TYR A 52 14.42 11.80 2.30
C TYR A 52 13.01 12.25 1.88
N LYS A 53 12.25 12.86 2.80
CA LYS A 53 10.90 13.35 2.51
C LYS A 53 10.90 14.49 1.51
N VAL A 54 11.82 15.45 1.67
CA VAL A 54 11.95 16.61 0.79
C VAL A 54 12.26 16.14 -0.62
N GLU A 55 13.25 15.27 -0.80
CA GLU A 55 13.61 14.73 -2.12
C GLU A 55 12.46 13.93 -2.75
N LEU A 56 11.76 13.10 -1.97
CA LEU A 56 10.57 12.40 -2.45
C LEU A 56 9.46 13.37 -2.89
N CYS A 57 9.30 14.50 -2.18
CA CYS A 57 8.29 15.51 -2.48
C CYS A 57 8.61 16.32 -3.74
N ILE A 58 9.88 16.64 -3.98
CA ILE A 58 10.32 17.43 -5.14
C ILE A 58 10.66 16.57 -6.37
N LEU A 59 10.73 15.24 -6.21
CA LEU A 59 10.93 14.32 -7.34
C LEU A 59 9.86 14.60 -8.41
N PRO A 60 10.27 14.80 -9.69
CA PRO A 60 9.34 14.92 -10.80
C PRO A 60 8.44 13.69 -10.86
N LYS A 61 7.13 13.91 -10.77
CA LYS A 61 6.14 12.83 -10.71
C LYS A 61 5.67 12.52 -12.14
N PRO A 62 5.74 11.25 -12.57
CA PRO A 62 5.19 10.87 -13.86
C PRO A 62 3.67 11.08 -13.86
N ASN A 63 3.14 11.50 -15.00
CA ASN A 63 1.72 11.77 -15.20
C ASN A 63 1.17 11.18 -16.51
N GLY A 64 2.01 10.47 -17.27
CA GLY A 64 1.68 9.86 -18.55
C GLY A 64 1.82 10.80 -19.75
N GLU A 65 2.21 12.06 -19.55
CA GLU A 65 2.33 13.05 -20.64
C GLU A 65 3.73 13.06 -21.26
N HIS A 66 4.73 12.52 -20.57
CA HIS A 66 6.13 12.59 -20.99
C HIS A 66 6.61 11.28 -21.59
N VAL A 67 7.42 11.39 -22.64
CA VAL A 67 8.17 10.26 -23.21
C VAL A 67 9.18 9.81 -22.14
N GLY A 68 8.94 8.64 -21.55
CA GLY A 68 9.71 8.12 -20.42
C GLY A 68 8.87 7.78 -19.20
N ASP A 69 7.60 8.23 -19.14
CA ASP A 69 6.68 7.82 -18.08
C ASP A 69 6.32 6.33 -18.22
N ASN A 70 7.03 5.49 -17.47
CA ASN A 70 6.90 4.05 -17.54
C ASN A 70 5.71 3.55 -16.70
N ALA A 71 4.50 3.67 -17.24
CA ALA A 71 3.31 3.10 -16.62
C ALA A 71 3.42 1.57 -16.60
N ARG A 72 3.56 0.99 -15.41
CA ARG A 72 3.74 -0.44 -15.18
C ARG A 72 2.42 -1.17 -14.95
N PHE A 73 1.52 -0.57 -14.17
CA PHE A 73 0.18 -1.12 -13.90
C PHE A 73 -0.90 -0.07 -14.17
N LEU A 74 -2.05 -0.54 -14.61
CA LEU A 74 -3.27 0.25 -14.75
C LEU A 74 -4.24 -0.21 -13.67
N VAL A 75 -4.82 0.76 -12.95
CA VAL A 75 -5.79 0.50 -11.90
C VAL A 75 -7.11 1.15 -12.28
N ASP A 76 -8.17 0.35 -12.34
CA ASP A 76 -9.54 0.82 -12.47
C ASP A 76 -10.28 0.62 -11.14
N VAL A 77 -10.97 1.67 -10.69
CA VAL A 77 -11.77 1.67 -9.48
C VAL A 77 -13.22 1.44 -9.87
N GLY A 78 -13.82 0.38 -9.33
CA GLY A 78 -15.22 0.06 -9.57
C GLY A 78 -16.14 1.21 -9.14
N SER A 79 -17.25 1.38 -9.86
CA SER A 79 -18.24 2.42 -9.57
C SER A 79 -18.86 2.31 -8.17
N ASP A 80 -18.84 1.10 -7.60
CA ASP A 80 -19.27 0.78 -6.25
C ASP A 80 -18.27 1.22 -5.16
N ASN A 81 -17.06 1.65 -5.54
CA ASN A 81 -15.93 1.96 -4.66
C ASN A 81 -15.53 0.81 -3.71
N THR A 82 -15.94 -0.41 -4.04
CA THR A 82 -15.66 -1.62 -3.26
C THR A 82 -14.89 -2.67 -4.04
N SER A 83 -14.72 -2.45 -5.34
CA SER A 83 -13.86 -3.23 -6.21
C SER A 83 -12.77 -2.36 -6.84
N MET A 84 -11.60 -2.93 -7.07
CA MET A 84 -10.53 -2.37 -7.90
C MET A 84 -9.96 -3.47 -8.77
N SER A 85 -9.71 -3.21 -10.05
CA SER A 85 -8.94 -4.09 -10.92
C SER A 85 -7.57 -3.49 -11.19
N VAL A 86 -6.53 -4.31 -11.09
CA VAL A 86 -5.15 -3.96 -11.39
C VAL A 86 -4.73 -4.82 -12.57
N ARG A 87 -4.10 -4.23 -13.58
CA ARG A 87 -3.64 -4.94 -14.78
C ARG A 87 -2.23 -4.49 -15.13
N GLU A 88 -1.36 -5.44 -15.41
CA GLU A 88 -0.03 -5.16 -15.92
C GLU A 88 -0.13 -4.56 -17.33
N ARG A 89 0.62 -3.47 -17.57
CA ARG A 89 0.76 -2.89 -18.90
C ARG A 89 1.91 -3.58 -19.63
N THR A 90 1.57 -4.56 -20.46
CA THR A 90 2.51 -5.29 -21.32
C THR A 90 2.15 -5.13 -22.79
N LEU A 91 3.13 -5.34 -23.68
CA LEU A 91 2.92 -5.44 -25.12
C LEU A 91 3.33 -6.85 -25.57
N GLY A 92 2.38 -7.60 -26.16
CA GLY A 92 2.68 -8.90 -26.78
C GLY A 92 2.78 -10.10 -25.83
N GLN A 93 2.41 -9.94 -24.55
CA GLN A 93 2.28 -11.03 -23.58
C GLN A 93 0.93 -10.94 -22.89
N ASP A 94 0.41 -12.08 -22.40
CA ASP A 94 -0.78 -12.09 -21.57
C ASP A 94 -0.47 -11.36 -20.25
N PRO A 95 -1.20 -10.27 -19.94
CA PRO A 95 -0.90 -9.47 -18.76
C PRO A 95 -1.33 -10.21 -17.49
N VAL A 96 -0.61 -9.97 -16.40
CA VAL A 96 -1.12 -10.36 -15.09
C VAL A 96 -2.21 -9.38 -14.66
N GLU A 97 -3.31 -9.92 -14.14
CA GLU A 97 -4.44 -9.17 -13.65
C GLU A 97 -4.73 -9.52 -12.19
N ALA A 98 -5.28 -8.56 -11.45
CA ALA A 98 -5.71 -8.78 -10.09
C ALA A 98 -6.99 -8.00 -9.82
N GLN A 99 -7.88 -8.57 -9.03
CA GLN A 99 -9.11 -7.96 -8.59
C GLN A 99 -9.12 -7.92 -7.07
N VAL A 100 -9.33 -6.72 -6.54
CA VAL A 100 -9.44 -6.44 -5.12
C VAL A 100 -10.90 -6.17 -4.82
N PHE A 101 -11.48 -6.94 -3.92
CA PHE A 101 -12.85 -6.81 -3.48
C PHE A 101 -12.91 -6.60 -1.98
N ARG A 102 -13.92 -5.84 -1.56
CA ARG A 102 -14.32 -5.79 -0.17
C ARG A 102 -15.65 -6.53 0.00
N SER A 103 -15.77 -7.29 1.09
CA SER A 103 -17.06 -7.84 1.51
C SER A 103 -18.07 -6.72 1.86
N LEU A 104 -19.24 -6.70 1.21
CA LEU A 104 -20.40 -5.86 1.56
C LEU A 104 -21.56 -6.75 2.03
N PRO A 105 -22.47 -6.31 2.93
CA PRO A 105 -22.34 -5.35 4.02
C PRO A 105 -22.82 -6.01 5.33
N LYS A 106 -21.93 -6.67 6.07
CA LYS A 106 -22.16 -6.90 7.50
C LYS A 106 -21.35 -5.85 8.27
N PRO A 107 -21.92 -5.16 9.26
CA PRO A 107 -21.26 -4.07 10.00
C PRO A 107 -20.01 -4.49 10.81
N GLN A 108 -19.55 -5.73 10.64
CA GLN A 108 -18.41 -6.35 11.32
C GLN A 108 -17.42 -7.03 10.36
N ASN A 109 -17.67 -7.06 9.04
CA ASN A 109 -16.74 -7.72 8.11
C ASN A 109 -15.68 -6.73 7.64
N ASP A 110 -14.58 -6.73 8.37
CA ASP A 110 -13.30 -6.09 8.01
C ASP A 110 -12.47 -7.00 7.08
N GLU A 111 -13.14 -7.66 6.12
CA GLU A 111 -12.57 -8.65 5.21
C GLU A 111 -12.41 -8.08 3.79
N TYR A 112 -11.23 -8.32 3.23
CA TYR A 112 -10.88 -8.04 1.85
C TYR A 112 -10.56 -9.34 1.14
N PHE A 113 -10.83 -9.39 -0.16
CA PHE A 113 -10.43 -10.49 -1.01
C PHE A 113 -9.54 -9.94 -2.11
N VAL A 114 -8.39 -10.58 -2.31
CA VAL A 114 -7.47 -10.27 -3.42
C VAL A 114 -7.42 -11.51 -4.28
N HIS A 115 -7.82 -11.37 -5.53
CA HIS A 115 -7.81 -12.42 -6.53
C HIS A 115 -6.79 -12.05 -7.58
N THR A 116 -5.76 -12.86 -7.77
CA THR A 116 -4.78 -12.66 -8.84
C THR A 116 -5.00 -13.72 -9.91
N HIS A 117 -4.92 -13.29 -11.16
CA HIS A 117 -5.10 -14.12 -12.34
C HIS A 117 -3.94 -13.86 -13.30
N THR A 118 -3.22 -14.91 -13.62
CA THR A 118 -2.16 -14.93 -14.63
C THR A 118 -2.62 -15.84 -15.78
N GLY A 119 -1.94 -15.80 -16.92
CA GLY A 119 -2.23 -16.71 -18.04
C GLY A 119 -2.14 -18.20 -17.70
N SER A 120 -1.51 -18.59 -16.59
CA SER A 120 -1.31 -19.99 -16.19
C SER A 120 -1.85 -20.35 -14.80
N THR A 121 -2.09 -19.37 -13.92
CA THR A 121 -2.44 -19.60 -12.51
C THR A 121 -3.50 -18.60 -12.03
N SER A 122 -4.27 -19.02 -11.02
CA SER A 122 -5.18 -18.11 -10.31
C SER A 122 -5.04 -18.35 -8.82
N ALA A 123 -4.75 -17.29 -8.07
CA ALA A 123 -4.68 -17.34 -6.63
C ALA A 123 -5.76 -16.45 -6.04
N ARG A 124 -6.30 -16.86 -4.90
CA ARG A 124 -7.30 -16.10 -4.15
C ARG A 124 -6.80 -16.03 -2.72
N SER A 125 -6.74 -14.83 -2.17
CA SER A 125 -6.41 -14.62 -0.77
C SER A 125 -7.49 -13.82 -0.07
N SER A 126 -7.73 -14.15 1.20
CA SER A 126 -8.55 -13.38 2.11
C SER A 126 -7.64 -12.58 3.05
N GLY A 127 -7.90 -11.28 3.12
CA GLY A 127 -7.24 -10.35 4.02
C GLY A 127 -8.18 -9.91 5.14
N ARG A 128 -7.71 -9.90 6.39
CA ARG A 128 -8.48 -9.41 7.54
C ARG A 128 -7.81 -8.20 8.18
N LEU A 129 -8.57 -7.14 8.46
CA LEU A 129 -8.02 -6.01 9.22
C LEU A 129 -7.82 -6.37 10.68
N ALA A 130 -6.76 -5.81 11.24
CA ALA A 130 -6.50 -5.77 12.67
C ALA A 130 -6.12 -4.35 13.11
N PHE A 131 -6.26 -4.06 14.39
CA PHE A 131 -5.90 -2.77 14.98
C PHE A 131 -5.03 -2.99 16.22
N PRO A 132 -3.80 -3.51 16.05
CA PRO A 132 -2.96 -3.88 17.18
C PRO A 132 -2.38 -2.67 17.93
N LEU A 133 -2.24 -1.53 17.26
CA LEU A 133 -1.70 -0.32 17.87
C LEU A 133 -2.79 0.47 18.63
N PRO A 134 -2.42 1.16 19.73
CA PRO A 134 -3.35 2.01 20.46
C PRO A 134 -4.00 3.08 19.58
N GLU A 135 -5.27 3.34 19.84
CA GLU A 135 -5.98 4.43 19.16
C GLU A 135 -5.40 5.78 19.61
N LYS A 136 -5.20 6.70 18.66
CA LYS A 136 -4.76 8.06 18.97
C LYS A 136 -5.98 8.97 19.07
N HIS A 137 -6.23 9.43 20.29
CA HIS A 137 -7.32 10.37 20.58
C HIS A 137 -6.86 11.81 20.35
N MET A 138 -7.40 12.42 19.30
CA MET A 138 -7.25 13.83 19.01
C MET A 138 -8.50 14.59 19.43
N LYS A 139 -8.41 15.92 19.58
CA LYS A 139 -9.52 16.79 20.02
C LYS A 139 -10.84 16.62 19.23
N LYS A 140 -10.78 16.08 18.01
CA LYS A 140 -11.93 15.94 17.09
C LYS A 140 -12.05 14.55 16.47
N GLU A 141 -11.19 13.60 16.81
CA GLU A 141 -11.14 12.30 16.14
C GLU A 141 -10.40 11.22 16.93
N ILE A 142 -10.76 9.99 16.64
CA ILE A 142 -10.04 8.78 17.05
C ILE A 142 -9.38 8.24 15.78
N ILE A 143 -8.06 8.16 15.81
CA ILE A 143 -7.26 7.60 14.72
C ILE A 143 -6.98 6.14 15.07
N ARG A 144 -7.30 5.25 14.14
CA ARG A 144 -6.97 3.83 14.22
C ARG A 144 -5.95 3.47 13.16
N TYR A 145 -5.07 2.54 13.48
CA TYR A 145 -3.95 2.15 12.64
C TYR A 145 -4.21 0.74 12.09
N PRO A 146 -4.85 0.62 10.91
CA PRO A 146 -5.20 -0.69 10.38
C PRO A 146 -3.95 -1.43 9.91
N TYR A 147 -3.86 -2.69 10.33
CA TYR A 147 -2.99 -3.71 9.76
C TYR A 147 -3.86 -4.60 8.87
N LEU A 148 -3.29 -5.23 7.84
CA LEU A 148 -4.02 -6.16 6.97
C LEU A 148 -3.25 -7.47 6.84
N ALA A 149 -3.78 -8.53 7.45
CA ALA A 149 -3.18 -9.85 7.44
C ALA A 149 -3.80 -10.74 6.35
N PHE A 150 -2.96 -11.43 5.59
CA PHE A 150 -3.32 -12.40 4.56
C PHE A 150 -2.84 -13.80 4.95
N THR A 151 -3.67 -14.78 4.67
CA THR A 151 -3.38 -16.20 4.89
C THR A 151 -3.50 -16.91 3.55
N ASP A 152 -2.52 -16.79 2.65
CA ASP A 152 -2.51 -17.58 1.39
C ASP A 152 -1.24 -17.44 0.55
N ASP A 153 -1.13 -18.30 -0.47
CA ASP A 153 -0.04 -18.45 -1.44
C ASP A 153 0.22 -17.24 -2.37
N ILE A 154 -0.47 -16.10 -2.20
CA ILE A 154 -0.39 -14.96 -3.12
C ILE A 154 1.02 -14.34 -3.25
N PHE A 155 1.91 -14.64 -2.31
CA PHE A 155 3.30 -14.19 -2.30
C PHE A 155 4.32 -15.35 -2.37
N SER A 156 3.90 -16.61 -2.35
CA SER A 156 4.82 -17.76 -2.33
C SER A 156 4.84 -18.50 -3.66
N ASN A 157 6.05 -18.77 -4.17
CA ASN A 157 6.30 -19.74 -5.24
C ASN A 157 6.53 -21.16 -4.72
N ASN A 158 6.67 -21.32 -3.40
CA ASN A 158 6.98 -22.60 -2.77
C ASN A 158 5.85 -23.00 -1.81
N HIS A 159 5.44 -24.26 -1.90
CA HIS A 159 4.36 -24.95 -1.18
C HIS A 159 4.49 -24.97 0.37
N ALA A 160 4.78 -23.84 1.01
CA ALA A 160 4.65 -23.70 2.45
C ALA A 160 3.17 -23.47 2.75
N GLU A 161 2.46 -24.55 3.05
CA GLU A 161 1.12 -24.46 3.60
C GLU A 161 1.17 -23.58 4.87
N HIS A 162 0.49 -22.43 4.84
CA HIS A 162 0.27 -21.50 5.97
C HIS A 162 1.19 -20.28 6.15
N SER A 163 1.82 -19.77 5.08
CA SER A 163 2.51 -18.46 5.18
C SER A 163 1.53 -17.33 5.53
N GLN A 164 1.83 -16.62 6.63
CA GLN A 164 1.06 -15.46 7.09
C GLN A 164 1.81 -14.18 6.75
N TYR A 165 1.17 -13.33 5.95
CA TYR A 165 1.70 -12.03 5.52
C TYR A 165 0.90 -10.91 6.14
N GLU A 166 1.52 -9.79 6.50
CA GLU A 166 0.79 -8.67 7.08
C GLU A 166 1.37 -7.33 6.65
N TRP A 167 0.49 -6.41 6.24
CA TRP A 167 0.81 -5.00 6.15
C TRP A 167 0.75 -4.37 7.55
N GLN A 168 1.89 -3.89 8.03
CA GLN A 168 2.07 -3.26 9.34
C GLN A 168 2.35 -1.76 9.17
N VAL A 169 1.68 -0.92 9.96
CA VAL A 169 1.91 0.53 9.92
C VAL A 169 2.86 0.98 11.01
N HIS A 170 3.73 1.93 10.69
CA HIS A 170 4.72 2.48 11.59
C HIS A 170 4.47 3.98 11.82
N PRO A 171 3.52 4.34 12.71
CA PRO A 171 3.09 5.74 12.88
C PRO A 171 4.04 6.59 13.73
N ASP A 172 4.86 5.97 14.59
CA ASP A 172 5.72 6.66 15.55
C ASP A 172 7.11 7.02 15.00
N GLU A 173 7.37 6.68 13.75
CA GLU A 173 8.64 7.00 13.10
C GLU A 173 8.63 8.43 12.58
N LYS A 174 9.79 9.10 12.59
CA LYS A 174 9.93 10.39 11.92
C LYS A 174 9.65 10.14 10.44
N GLY A 175 8.50 10.57 9.95
CA GLY A 175 8.07 10.00 8.69
C GLY A 175 6.70 10.44 8.22
N ALA A 176 6.56 10.50 6.90
CA ALA A 176 5.27 10.21 6.30
C ALA A 176 4.87 8.78 6.67
N LEU A 177 3.58 8.50 6.68
CA LEU A 177 3.04 7.19 6.98
C LEU A 177 3.76 6.05 6.23
N ARG A 178 4.39 5.13 6.97
CA ARG A 178 5.05 3.94 6.41
C ARG A 178 4.25 2.67 6.68
N TYR A 179 4.14 1.83 5.66
CA TYR A 179 3.65 0.47 5.76
C TYR A 179 4.74 -0.52 5.34
N GLU A 180 4.88 -1.62 6.07
CA GLU A 180 5.77 -2.74 5.73
C GLU A 180 4.95 -4.00 5.53
N LEU A 181 5.20 -4.72 4.44
CA LEU A 181 4.67 -6.06 4.24
C LEU A 181 5.66 -7.05 4.84
N VAL A 182 5.25 -7.82 5.84
CA VAL A 182 6.12 -8.74 6.58
C VAL A 182 5.65 -10.18 6.40
N ASN A 183 6.59 -11.10 6.17
CA ASN A 183 6.39 -12.55 6.25
C ASN A 183 6.66 -13.05 7.68
N PHE A 184 5.69 -13.73 8.30
CA PHE A 184 5.84 -14.25 9.66
C PHE A 184 6.57 -15.60 9.77
N GLU A 185 6.73 -16.36 8.68
CA GLU A 185 7.45 -17.64 8.74
C GLU A 185 8.96 -17.45 8.92
N GLU A 186 9.51 -16.36 8.38
CA GLU A 186 10.94 -16.04 8.42
C GLU A 186 11.39 -15.38 9.73
N LYS A 187 10.45 -15.03 10.63
CA LYS A 187 10.76 -14.47 11.97
C LYS A 187 11.49 -15.42 12.91
N SER A 188 11.68 -16.68 12.50
CA SER A 188 12.51 -17.66 13.21
C SER A 188 14.01 -17.48 12.97
N SER A 189 14.39 -16.70 11.94
CA SER A 189 15.78 -16.28 11.71
C SER A 189 16.05 -14.95 12.41
N GLU A 190 17.24 -14.77 12.99
CA GLU A 190 17.62 -13.55 13.73
C GLU A 190 17.71 -12.29 12.85
N ASP A 191 17.42 -12.40 11.56
CA ASP A 191 17.55 -11.35 10.57
C ASP A 191 16.19 -10.75 10.18
N ARG A 192 15.85 -9.62 10.82
CA ARG A 192 14.59 -8.91 10.58
C ARG A 192 14.48 -8.35 9.15
N ASP A 193 15.60 -8.08 8.48
CA ASP A 193 15.61 -7.48 7.15
C ASP A 193 15.10 -8.45 6.08
N HIS A 194 15.25 -9.76 6.27
CA HIS A 194 14.74 -10.76 5.33
C HIS A 194 13.22 -10.93 5.38
N SER A 195 12.61 -10.67 6.55
CA SER A 195 11.16 -10.80 6.71
C SER A 195 10.34 -9.70 6.02
N ILE A 196 10.97 -8.59 5.62
CA ILE A 196 10.28 -7.48 4.96
C ILE A 196 10.26 -7.73 3.46
N LEU A 197 9.06 -7.80 2.89
CA LEU A 197 8.81 -8.10 1.48
C LEU A 197 8.55 -6.85 0.64
N ALA A 198 8.00 -5.81 1.25
CA ALA A 198 7.66 -4.56 0.58
C ALA A 198 7.57 -3.41 1.58
N ILE A 199 7.88 -2.19 1.13
CA ILE A 199 7.77 -0.98 1.94
C ILE A 199 6.97 0.05 1.15
N TYR A 200 5.88 0.56 1.73
CA TYR A 200 5.16 1.71 1.19
C TYR A 200 5.43 2.95 2.03
N HIS A 201 5.80 4.04 1.36
CA HIS A 201 5.85 5.36 1.96
C HIS A 201 4.78 6.25 1.37
N HIS A 202 3.96 6.81 2.25
CA HIS A 202 3.05 7.86 1.85
C HIS A 202 3.82 9.11 1.44
N HIS A 203 3.32 9.80 0.43
CA HIS A 203 3.89 11.05 -0.03
C HIS A 203 3.30 12.23 0.75
N GLY A 204 4.17 13.03 1.38
CA GLY A 204 3.81 14.27 2.06
C GLY A 204 4.50 14.41 3.42
N PHE A 205 4.21 15.50 4.13
CA PHE A 205 4.69 15.72 5.51
C PHE A 205 3.60 15.45 6.55
N GLU A 206 2.45 14.91 6.11
CA GLU A 206 1.34 14.57 6.98
C GLU A 206 1.72 13.34 7.83
N ASN A 207 1.80 13.53 9.15
CA ASN A 207 2.16 12.48 10.10
C ASN A 207 0.93 11.70 10.61
N ASP A 208 -0.29 12.09 10.21
CA ASP A 208 -1.52 11.60 10.84
C ASP A 208 -2.44 10.92 9.81
N LEU A 209 -2.61 9.61 9.99
CA LEU A 209 -3.79 8.88 9.53
C LEU A 209 -5.05 9.45 10.21
N PRO A 210 -6.25 9.30 9.63
CA PRO A 210 -6.53 8.79 8.29
C PRO A 210 -6.47 9.89 7.22
N THR A 211 -5.78 9.61 6.12
CA THR A 211 -5.75 10.49 4.94
C THR A 211 -6.98 10.25 4.06
N SER A 212 -7.50 11.30 3.43
CA SER A 212 -8.66 11.18 2.52
C SER A 212 -8.28 10.72 1.11
N HIS A 213 -7.01 10.41 0.89
CA HIS A 213 -6.43 10.04 -0.40
C HIS A 213 -5.20 9.19 -0.15
N SER A 214 -4.80 8.42 -1.15
CA SER A 214 -3.55 7.67 -1.13
C SER A 214 -2.64 8.19 -2.23
N HIS A 215 -1.36 8.30 -1.92
CA HIS A 215 -0.32 8.91 -2.75
C HIS A 215 1.00 8.47 -2.16
N GLY A 216 1.93 7.90 -2.93
CA GLY A 216 3.15 7.39 -2.33
C GLY A 216 4.05 6.63 -3.28
N VAL A 217 5.04 5.98 -2.68
CA VAL A 217 5.94 5.07 -3.37
C VAL A 217 5.92 3.70 -2.69
N LEU A 218 5.94 2.65 -3.49
CA LEU A 218 6.05 1.27 -3.08
C LEU A 218 7.41 0.73 -3.52
N LEU A 219 8.22 0.28 -2.57
CA LEU A 219 9.54 -0.28 -2.78
C LEU A 219 9.45 -1.81 -2.70
N LEU A 220 10.09 -2.47 -3.66
CA LEU A 220 10.10 -3.92 -3.83
C LEU A 220 11.53 -4.43 -4.10
N PRO A 221 11.79 -5.74 -3.84
CA PRO A 221 13.05 -6.37 -4.20
C PRO A 221 13.33 -6.31 -5.71
N SER A 222 14.60 -6.18 -6.10
CA SER A 222 15.01 -6.21 -7.52
C SER A 222 14.62 -7.49 -8.24
N THR A 223 14.55 -8.60 -7.51
CA THR A 223 14.30 -9.95 -8.01
C THR A 223 12.82 -10.31 -8.10
N SER A 224 11.90 -9.39 -7.78
CA SER A 224 10.48 -9.69 -7.79
C SER A 224 9.92 -9.90 -9.21
N THR A 225 8.97 -10.81 -9.34
CA THR A 225 8.26 -11.12 -10.60
C THR A 225 7.03 -10.23 -10.78
N SER A 226 6.44 -10.21 -11.98
CA SER A 226 5.18 -9.49 -12.22
C SER A 226 4.04 -10.01 -11.33
N GLU A 227 3.97 -11.33 -11.07
CA GLU A 227 2.96 -11.89 -10.17
C GLU A 227 3.13 -11.41 -8.73
N PHE A 228 4.37 -11.36 -8.24
CA PHE A 228 4.63 -10.83 -6.91
C PHE A 228 4.30 -9.34 -6.84
N ASP A 229 4.77 -8.56 -7.82
CA ASP A 229 4.58 -7.11 -7.88
C ASP A 229 3.09 -6.74 -7.84
N ILE A 230 2.26 -7.41 -8.63
CA ILE A 230 0.82 -7.15 -8.66
C ILE A 230 0.12 -7.63 -7.39
N SER A 231 0.50 -8.77 -6.81
CA SER A 231 -0.03 -9.23 -5.51
C SER A 231 0.26 -8.20 -4.41
N VAL A 232 1.49 -7.67 -4.35
CA VAL A 232 1.87 -6.65 -3.37
C VAL A 232 1.12 -5.35 -3.62
N LEU A 233 1.03 -4.88 -4.86
CA LEU A 233 0.29 -3.67 -5.19
C LEU A 233 -1.20 -3.82 -4.85
N SER A 234 -1.84 -4.94 -5.21
CA SER A 234 -3.25 -5.18 -4.94
C SER A 234 -3.55 -5.28 -3.45
N SER A 235 -2.71 -5.98 -2.68
CA SER A 235 -2.85 -6.05 -1.22
C SER A 235 -2.64 -4.68 -0.56
N LEU A 236 -1.69 -3.88 -1.05
CA LEU A 236 -1.48 -2.50 -0.61
C LEU A 236 -2.72 -1.64 -0.89
N LEU A 237 -3.30 -1.73 -2.09
CA LEU A 237 -4.51 -0.97 -2.43
C LEU A 237 -5.69 -1.34 -1.54
N ALA A 238 -5.79 -2.60 -1.10
CA ALA A 238 -6.81 -3.03 -0.13
C ALA A 238 -6.67 -2.30 1.22
N ILE A 239 -5.47 -2.28 1.82
CA ILE A 239 -5.23 -1.59 3.09
C ILE A 239 -5.37 -0.06 2.95
N LEU A 240 -4.90 0.52 1.85
CA LEU A 240 -5.05 1.95 1.57
C LEU A 240 -6.53 2.35 1.41
N SER A 241 -7.35 1.48 0.82
CA SER A 241 -8.81 1.66 0.80
C SER A 241 -9.40 1.64 2.21
N ALA A 242 -8.94 0.73 3.08
CA ALA A 242 -9.37 0.68 4.49
C ALA A 242 -9.11 2.00 5.22
N VAL A 243 -7.89 2.52 5.08
CA VAL A 243 -7.44 3.81 5.62
C VAL A 243 -8.37 4.94 5.19
N ARG A 244 -8.63 5.09 3.88
CA ARG A 244 -9.49 6.16 3.35
C ARG A 244 -10.92 6.10 3.87
N GLN A 245 -11.42 4.90 4.15
CA GLN A 245 -12.79 4.75 4.66
C GLN A 245 -12.97 5.21 6.11
N GLN A 246 -11.93 5.16 6.93
CA GLN A 246 -11.99 5.75 8.27
C GLN A 246 -12.24 7.27 8.20
N ALA A 247 -11.63 7.96 7.23
CA ALA A 247 -11.89 9.37 6.97
C ALA A 247 -13.34 9.65 6.48
N ARG A 248 -14.04 8.65 5.92
CA ARG A 248 -15.44 8.78 5.45
C ARG A 248 -16.48 8.63 6.56
N LEU A 249 -16.29 7.69 7.48
CA LEU A 249 -17.18 7.53 8.65
C LEU A 249 -17.28 8.84 9.44
N LYS A 250 -16.19 9.62 9.48
CA LYS A 250 -16.12 10.99 10.00
C LYS A 250 -17.04 11.99 9.28
N LYS A 251 -17.07 12.00 7.93
CA LYS A 251 -17.92 12.94 7.16
C LYS A 251 -19.41 12.66 7.37
N ARG A 252 -19.82 11.38 7.38
CA ARG A 252 -21.23 11.00 7.60
C ARG A 252 -21.73 11.30 9.02
N SER A 253 -20.89 11.12 10.04
CA SER A 253 -21.23 11.46 11.43
C SER A 253 -21.55 12.95 11.60
N ARG A 254 -20.74 13.84 11.00
CA ARG A 254 -20.96 15.30 11.07
C ARG A 254 -22.26 15.76 10.43
N ILE A 255 -22.64 15.16 9.30
CA ILE A 255 -23.88 15.51 8.58
C ILE A 255 -25.12 15.11 9.40
N ARG A 256 -25.08 13.97 10.09
CA ARG A 256 -26.19 13.54 10.96
C ARG A 256 -26.37 14.45 12.18
N CYS A 257 -25.29 14.98 12.74
CA CYS A 257 -25.36 15.91 13.87
C CYS A 257 -26.02 17.26 13.49
N LEU A 258 -25.78 17.75 12.26
CA LEU A 258 -26.42 18.95 11.72
C LEU A 258 -27.91 18.76 11.40
N MET A 259 -28.32 17.57 10.98
CA MET A 259 -29.73 17.24 10.68
C MET A 259 -30.56 16.97 11.94
N GLY A 260 -29.93 16.76 13.10
CA GLY A 260 -30.60 16.60 14.39
C GLY A 260 -30.83 17.92 15.14
N CYS A 261 -30.49 19.06 14.54
CA CYS A 261 -30.63 20.40 15.14
C CYS A 261 -31.66 21.28 14.40
N ILE A 262 -32.62 20.70 13.68
CA ILE A 262 -33.72 21.41 13.00
C ILE A 262 -35.04 20.97 13.62
#